data_AF-A0A936DD46-F1
#
_entry.id   AF-A0A936DD46-F1
#
_cell.length_a   1.000
_cell.length_b   1.000
_cell.length_c   1.000
_cell.angle_alpha   90.00
_cell.angle_beta   90.00
_cell.angle_gamma   90.00
#
_symmetry.space_group_name_H-M   'P 1'
#
loop_
_entity.id
_entity.type
_entity.pdbx_description
1 polymer ?
#
loop_
_entity_poly.entity_id
_entity_poly.type
_entity_poly.pdbx_seq_one_letter_code
_entity_poly.pdbx_strand_id
1 'polypeptide(L)'
;MRRIVVLIALSTFVAACDSTPRIEEKAPEKKKLSEMKQAGADKATPEELEEARRKAGFRSPEDARAEATAKYVLDSKIYVKGRLADYRKLLDDIRKQLDEVEKAAPKWAKAKDGQAALDSWNEKYKKEASKVTKFHDELTAKGTEGGDTEVAISAALQAWGNLRNDLAPDISANEGFKTALTDIRAKLDEIGKSLDDIEKDESVVAEPEAGADAKADAKADAKADAKAG
;
A
#
# COMPACT_ATOMS: atom_id res chain seq x y z
N MET A 1 16.66 30.22 25.97
CA MET A 1 17.30 31.40 25.35
C MET A 1 18.48 30.97 24.50
N ARG A 2 18.40 31.13 23.18
CA ARG A 2 19.42 31.75 22.30
C ARG A 2 19.01 31.53 20.84
N ARG A 3 18.66 32.64 20.19
CA ARG A 3 18.37 32.78 18.76
C ARG A 3 19.71 32.91 18.02
N ILE A 4 19.82 32.30 16.84
CA ILE A 4 20.88 32.62 15.89
C ILE A 4 20.20 33.20 14.64
N VAL A 5 20.47 34.47 14.40
CA VAL A 5 20.16 35.24 13.20
C VAL A 5 21.43 35.23 12.35
N VAL A 6 21.33 34.91 11.07
CA VAL A 6 22.43 35.08 10.12
C VAL A 6 22.02 36.14 9.10
N LEU A 7 22.69 37.30 9.23
CA LEU A 7 22.79 38.37 8.24
C LEU A 7 23.93 38.01 7.29
N ILE A 8 23.73 38.11 5.97
CA ILE A 8 24.83 38.18 5.00
C ILE A 8 24.65 39.42 4.14
N ALA A 9 25.72 40.20 4.15
CA ALA A 9 25.83 41.56 3.66
C ALA A 9 26.15 41.62 2.16
N LEU A 10 25.72 42.75 1.59
CA LEU A 10 25.97 43.24 0.25
C LEU A 10 27.42 43.75 0.14
N SER A 11 28.12 43.45 -0.95
CA SER A 11 29.35 44.16 -1.33
C SER A 11 29.49 44.21 -2.85
N THR A 12 29.50 45.43 -3.36
CA THR A 12 29.70 45.85 -4.75
C THR A 12 31.18 45.80 -5.14
N PHE A 13 31.47 45.41 -6.38
CA PHE A 13 32.70 45.78 -7.09
C PHE A 13 32.35 46.27 -8.50
N VAL A 14 32.85 47.46 -8.85
CA VAL A 14 32.88 48.02 -10.21
C VAL A 14 34.32 48.42 -10.49
N ALA A 15 34.89 47.96 -11.62
CA ALA A 15 35.80 48.72 -12.49
C ALA A 15 36.09 47.93 -13.79
N ALA A 16 36.09 48.67 -14.90
CA ALA A 16 36.30 48.29 -16.31
C ALA A 16 37.80 48.02 -16.64
N CYS A 17 38.29 47.52 -17.79
CA CYS A 17 37.98 47.64 -19.23
C CYS A 17 38.59 46.44 -20.00
N ASP A 18 38.04 46.02 -21.14
CA ASP A 18 38.62 46.29 -22.48
C ASP A 18 37.95 45.43 -23.59
N SER A 19 37.17 46.13 -24.41
CA SER A 19 36.85 45.98 -25.84
C SER A 19 37.05 44.64 -26.58
N THR A 20 35.94 43.95 -26.86
CA THR A 20 35.75 43.24 -28.15
C THR A 20 34.28 43.37 -28.54
N PRO A 21 33.93 43.78 -29.77
CA PRO A 21 32.54 44.00 -30.15
C PRO A 21 31.78 42.67 -30.12
N ARG A 22 30.80 42.56 -29.22
CA ARG A 22 29.83 41.47 -29.19
C ARG A 22 28.99 41.60 -30.46
N ILE A 23 29.12 40.63 -31.35
CA ILE A 23 28.15 40.41 -32.43
C ILE A 23 26.81 40.22 -31.72
N GLU A 24 25.90 41.17 -31.88
CA GLU A 24 24.50 41.00 -31.51
C GLU A 24 23.90 39.96 -32.46
N GLU A 25 24.05 38.69 -32.09
CA GLU A 25 23.18 37.64 -32.59
C GLU A 25 21.77 38.00 -32.09
N LYS A 26 20.97 38.59 -32.98
CA LYS A 26 19.55 38.87 -32.74
C LYS A 26 18.95 37.62 -32.09
N ALA A 27 18.54 37.74 -30.83
CA ALA A 27 17.72 36.72 -30.19
C ALA A 27 16.55 36.41 -31.13
N PRO A 28 16.25 35.14 -31.43
CA PRO A 28 15.16 34.80 -32.33
C PRO A 28 13.89 35.44 -31.79
N GLU A 29 13.19 36.19 -32.64
CA GLU A 29 11.97 36.91 -32.30
C GLU A 29 11.04 35.96 -31.53
N LYS A 30 10.66 36.37 -30.32
CA LYS A 30 9.71 35.65 -29.48
C LYS A 30 8.37 35.62 -30.22
N LYS A 31 8.12 34.56 -31.01
CA LYS A 31 6.81 34.28 -31.58
C LYS A 31 5.78 34.37 -30.46
N LYS A 32 4.73 35.16 -30.67
CA LYS A 32 3.68 35.33 -29.65
C LYS A 32 2.98 33.98 -29.49
N LEU A 33 2.52 33.66 -28.27
CA LEU A 33 1.76 32.42 -28.00
C LEU A 33 0.57 32.21 -28.97
N SER A 34 0.02 33.31 -29.49
CA SER A 34 -1.05 33.34 -30.50
C SER A 34 -0.61 32.93 -31.92
N GLU A 35 0.67 32.95 -32.23
CA GLU A 35 1.27 32.46 -33.49
C GLU A 35 1.74 31.00 -33.40
N MET A 36 1.75 30.44 -32.19
CA MET A 36 1.95 29.01 -31.92
C MET A 36 0.66 28.19 -32.15
N LYS A 37 -0.28 28.70 -32.96
CA LYS A 37 -1.37 27.86 -33.47
C LYS A 37 -0.74 26.76 -34.31
N GLN A 38 -0.92 25.54 -33.83
CA GLN A 38 -0.50 24.29 -34.44
C GLN A 38 -1.02 24.22 -35.88
N ALA A 39 -0.21 24.72 -36.83
CA ALA A 39 -0.55 24.74 -38.24
C ALA A 39 -0.67 23.30 -38.74
N GLY A 40 -1.90 22.78 -38.77
CA GLY A 40 -2.21 21.41 -39.17
C GLY A 40 -3.21 20.67 -38.30
N ALA A 41 -3.60 21.19 -37.12
CA ALA A 41 -4.55 20.49 -36.24
C ALA A 41 -5.97 20.37 -36.82
N ASP A 42 -6.35 21.21 -37.77
CA ASP A 42 -7.72 21.26 -38.32
C ASP A 42 -7.99 20.25 -39.46
N LYS A 43 -7.05 19.36 -39.83
CA LYS A 43 -7.18 18.49 -41.01
C LYS A 43 -7.02 16.98 -40.77
N ALA A 44 -6.60 16.57 -39.58
CA ALA A 44 -6.45 15.15 -39.27
C ALA A 44 -7.63 14.71 -38.41
N THR A 45 -8.24 13.59 -38.78
CA THR A 45 -9.23 12.93 -37.94
C THR A 45 -8.59 12.50 -36.62
N PRO A 46 -9.39 12.33 -35.54
CA PRO A 46 -8.88 11.85 -34.26
C PRO A 46 -8.05 10.55 -34.38
N GLU A 47 -8.48 9.63 -35.25
CA GLU A 47 -7.77 8.38 -35.55
C GLU A 47 -6.42 8.61 -36.25
N GLU A 48 -6.35 9.52 -37.23
CA GLU A 48 -5.10 9.85 -37.92
C GLU A 48 -4.08 10.52 -36.99
N LEU A 49 -4.54 11.35 -36.05
CA LEU A 49 -3.68 11.95 -35.03
C LEU A 49 -3.17 10.91 -34.02
N GLU A 50 -4.00 9.93 -33.66
CA GLU A 50 -3.60 8.84 -32.77
C GLU A 50 -2.62 7.87 -33.46
N GLU A 51 -2.83 7.54 -34.74
CA GLU A 51 -1.91 6.74 -35.51
C GLU A 51 -0.57 7.46 -35.72
N ALA A 52 -0.57 8.77 -35.96
CA ALA A 52 0.64 9.59 -36.04
C ALA A 52 1.39 9.66 -34.70
N ARG A 53 0.66 9.79 -33.57
CA ARG A 53 1.25 9.70 -32.22
C ARG A 53 1.91 8.34 -31.99
N ARG A 54 1.22 7.25 -32.34
CA ARG A 54 1.74 5.88 -32.24
C ARG A 54 2.98 5.68 -33.11
N LYS A 55 2.96 6.15 -34.37
CA LYS A 55 4.13 6.09 -35.30
C LYS A 55 5.31 6.94 -34.81
N ALA A 56 5.06 8.03 -34.09
CA ALA A 56 6.09 8.86 -33.48
C ALA A 56 6.58 8.31 -32.12
N GLY A 57 6.15 7.11 -31.71
CA GLY A 57 6.59 6.45 -30.49
C GLY A 57 5.92 6.96 -29.21
N PHE A 58 4.89 7.81 -29.31
CA PHE A 58 4.09 8.18 -28.15
C PHE A 58 3.17 7.02 -27.77
N ARG A 59 3.29 6.56 -26.52
CA ARG A 59 2.36 5.57 -25.94
C ARG A 59 0.98 6.18 -25.80
N SER A 60 -0.07 5.41 -26.07
CA SER A 60 -1.43 5.84 -25.77
C SER A 60 -1.61 5.97 -24.25
N PRO A 61 -2.51 6.84 -23.77
CA PRO A 61 -2.85 6.89 -22.35
C PRO A 61 -3.36 5.56 -21.80
N GLU A 62 -4.01 4.74 -22.63
CA GLU A 62 -4.49 3.41 -22.27
C GLU A 62 -3.35 2.42 -22.07
N ASP A 63 -2.39 2.38 -22.99
CA ASP A 63 -1.19 1.52 -22.87
C ASP A 63 -0.37 1.88 -21.64
N ALA A 64 -0.18 3.19 -21.38
CA ALA A 64 0.56 3.65 -20.21
C ALA A 64 -0.14 3.27 -18.89
N ARG A 65 -1.48 3.31 -18.85
CA ARG A 65 -2.26 2.86 -17.69
C ARG A 65 -2.17 1.35 -17.51
N ALA A 66 -2.29 0.59 -18.59
CA ALA A 66 -2.21 -0.88 -18.55
C ALA A 66 -0.83 -1.35 -18.03
N GLU A 67 0.25 -0.73 -18.51
CA GLU A 67 1.61 -1.01 -18.03
C GLU A 67 1.79 -0.61 -16.56
N ALA A 68 1.27 0.55 -16.15
CA ALA A 68 1.30 0.97 -14.74
C ALA A 68 0.51 0.01 -13.83
N THR A 69 -0.66 -0.45 -14.25
CA THR A 69 -1.46 -1.44 -13.53
C THR A 69 -0.75 -2.78 -13.45
N ALA A 70 -0.17 -3.26 -14.56
CA ALA A 70 0.59 -4.52 -14.57
C ALA A 70 1.79 -4.46 -13.62
N LYS A 71 2.53 -3.33 -13.62
CA LYS A 71 3.62 -3.10 -12.68
C LYS A 71 3.13 -3.07 -11.24
N TYR A 72 2.04 -2.35 -10.95
CA TYR A 72 1.45 -2.29 -9.62
C TYR A 72 1.04 -3.68 -9.09
N VAL A 73 0.40 -4.50 -9.93
CA VAL A 73 0.01 -5.87 -9.58
C VAL A 73 1.24 -6.73 -9.30
N LEU A 74 2.28 -6.63 -10.13
CA LEU A 74 3.53 -7.36 -9.91
C LEU A 74 4.22 -6.93 -8.62
N ASP A 75 4.42 -5.62 -8.42
CA ASP A 75 5.05 -5.06 -7.22
C ASP A 75 4.26 -5.46 -5.95
N SER A 76 2.93 -5.49 -6.01
CA SER A 76 2.07 -5.95 -4.92
C SER A 76 2.26 -7.44 -4.64
N LYS A 77 2.35 -8.30 -5.66
CA LYS A 77 2.62 -9.73 -5.48
C LYS A 77 4.02 -9.96 -4.89
N ILE A 78 5.02 -9.21 -5.33
CA ILE A 78 6.39 -9.23 -4.78
C ILE A 78 6.36 -8.91 -3.29
N TYR A 79 5.65 -7.85 -2.91
CA TYR A 79 5.47 -7.45 -1.52
C TYR A 79 4.84 -8.56 -0.67
N VAL A 80 3.73 -9.14 -1.15
CA VAL A 80 3.03 -10.23 -0.45
C VAL A 80 3.93 -11.45 -0.33
N LYS A 81 4.64 -11.82 -1.40
CA LYS A 81 5.53 -12.98 -1.41
C LYS A 81 6.65 -12.86 -0.38
N GLY A 82 7.21 -11.67 -0.22
CA GLY A 82 8.21 -11.38 0.82
C GLY A 82 7.69 -11.52 2.27
N ARG A 83 6.37 -11.54 2.47
CA ARG A 83 5.70 -11.53 3.79
C ARG A 83 4.66 -12.63 3.96
N LEU A 84 4.75 -13.73 3.21
CA LEU A 84 3.76 -14.80 3.22
C LEU A 84 3.47 -15.33 4.63
N ALA A 85 4.51 -15.46 5.46
CA ALA A 85 4.36 -15.93 6.85
C ALA A 85 3.48 -14.97 7.68
N ASP A 86 3.65 -13.67 7.51
CA ASP A 86 2.87 -12.65 8.23
C ASP A 86 1.43 -12.59 7.73
N TYR A 87 1.21 -12.69 6.42
CA TYR A 87 -0.13 -12.80 5.84
C TYR A 87 -0.86 -14.05 6.33
N ARG A 88 -0.20 -15.22 6.32
CA ARG A 88 -0.76 -16.47 6.86
C ARG A 88 -1.10 -16.35 8.34
N LYS A 89 -0.20 -15.75 9.12
CA LYS A 89 -0.43 -15.46 10.53
C LYS A 89 -1.65 -14.55 10.75
N LEU A 90 -1.81 -13.51 9.93
CA LEU A 90 -2.97 -12.63 10.00
C LEU A 90 -4.28 -13.41 9.77
N LEU A 91 -4.33 -14.25 8.73
CA LEU A 91 -5.49 -15.10 8.46
C LEU A 91 -5.81 -16.01 9.65
N ASP A 92 -4.79 -16.63 10.24
CA ASP A 92 -4.96 -17.51 11.41
C ASP A 92 -5.46 -16.76 12.64
N ASP A 93 -4.99 -15.54 12.88
CA ASP A 93 -5.45 -14.74 14.00
C ASP A 93 -6.91 -14.27 13.81
N ILE A 94 -7.34 -13.98 12.57
CA ILE A 94 -8.76 -13.74 12.25
C ILE A 94 -9.58 -15.02 12.48
N ARG A 95 -9.10 -16.20 12.04
CA ARG A 95 -9.80 -17.47 12.29
C ARG A 95 -9.99 -17.75 13.79
N LYS A 96 -8.97 -17.52 14.61
CA LYS A 96 -9.07 -17.66 16.08
C LYS A 96 -10.12 -16.74 16.68
N GLN A 97 -10.26 -15.53 16.14
CA GLN A 97 -11.28 -14.58 16.56
C GLN A 97 -12.70 -15.09 16.27
N LEU A 98 -12.92 -15.64 15.08
CA LEU A 98 -14.20 -16.28 14.72
C LEU A 98 -14.52 -17.47 15.64
N ASP A 99 -13.52 -18.32 15.89
CA ASP A 99 -13.67 -19.50 16.76
C ASP A 99 -13.99 -19.12 18.21
N GLU A 100 -13.36 -18.07 18.73
CA GLU A 100 -13.61 -17.57 20.08
C GLU A 100 -15.07 -17.10 20.22
N VAL A 101 -15.57 -16.35 19.24
CA VAL A 101 -16.96 -15.85 19.24
C VAL A 101 -17.94 -17.01 19.11
N GLU A 102 -17.69 -17.97 18.21
CA GLU A 102 -18.54 -19.16 18.05
C GLU A 102 -18.65 -19.97 19.35
N LYS A 103 -17.54 -20.12 20.09
CA LYS A 103 -17.51 -20.85 21.37
C LYS A 103 -18.10 -20.04 22.53
N ALA A 104 -18.03 -18.72 22.48
CA ALA A 104 -18.52 -17.85 23.53
C ALA A 104 -20.03 -17.59 23.41
N ALA A 105 -20.56 -17.46 22.20
CA ALA A 105 -21.95 -17.08 21.96
C ALA A 105 -22.99 -17.99 22.67
N PRO A 106 -22.88 -19.33 22.67
CA PRO A 106 -23.81 -20.19 23.40
C PRO A 106 -23.75 -20.01 24.93
N LYS A 107 -22.66 -19.47 25.47
CA LYS A 107 -22.50 -19.21 26.92
C LYS A 107 -23.25 -17.95 27.33
N TRP A 108 -23.25 -16.93 26.48
CA TRP A 108 -24.04 -15.71 26.72
C TRP A 108 -25.54 -16.04 26.75
N ALA A 109 -26.02 -16.83 25.80
CA ALA A 109 -27.42 -17.23 25.71
C ALA A 109 -27.91 -18.04 26.93
N LYS A 110 -27.01 -18.79 27.58
CA LYS A 110 -27.32 -19.62 28.76
C LYS A 110 -27.07 -18.92 30.09
N ALA A 111 -26.45 -17.74 30.07
CA ALA A 111 -26.16 -17.00 31.29
C ALA A 111 -27.47 -16.45 31.88
N LYS A 112 -27.51 -16.31 33.21
CA LYS A 112 -28.64 -15.67 33.90
C LYS A 112 -28.88 -14.24 33.41
N ASP A 113 -27.79 -13.54 33.13
CA ASP A 113 -27.77 -12.23 32.48
C ASP A 113 -26.87 -12.33 31.25
N GLY A 114 -27.48 -12.56 30.09
CA GLY A 114 -26.77 -12.75 28.84
C GLY A 114 -26.06 -11.50 28.35
N GLN A 115 -26.62 -10.30 28.63
CA GLN A 115 -26.00 -9.04 28.23
C GLN A 115 -24.74 -8.78 29.06
N ALA A 116 -24.80 -8.95 30.38
CA ALA A 116 -23.61 -8.82 31.22
C ALA A 116 -22.51 -9.83 30.85
N ALA A 117 -22.88 -11.05 30.44
CA ALA A 117 -21.93 -12.06 29.97
C ALA A 117 -21.25 -11.66 28.66
N LEU A 118 -22.02 -11.13 27.70
CA LEU A 118 -21.50 -10.57 26.44
C LEU A 118 -20.57 -9.38 26.70
N ASP A 119 -20.99 -8.41 27.52
CA ASP A 119 -20.20 -7.22 27.83
C ASP A 119 -18.86 -7.59 28.49
N SER A 120 -18.89 -8.51 29.45
CA SER A 120 -17.67 -9.00 30.13
C SER A 120 -16.71 -9.71 29.17
N TRP A 121 -17.23 -10.47 28.21
CA TRP A 121 -16.43 -11.08 27.17
C TRP A 121 -15.83 -10.01 26.25
N ASN A 122 -16.65 -9.05 25.81
CA ASN A 122 -16.24 -8.01 24.86
C ASN A 122 -15.11 -7.13 25.43
N GLU A 123 -15.16 -6.79 26.72
CA GLU A 123 -14.07 -6.04 27.38
C GLU A 123 -12.72 -6.74 27.31
N LYS A 124 -12.70 -8.07 27.43
CA LYS A 124 -11.46 -8.86 27.28
C LYS A 124 -11.06 -8.95 25.82
N TYR A 125 -12.03 -9.15 24.95
CA TYR A 125 -11.85 -9.40 23.54
C TYR A 125 -11.33 -8.18 22.76
N LYS A 126 -11.74 -6.96 23.12
CA LYS A 126 -11.31 -5.70 22.48
C LYS A 126 -9.80 -5.57 22.32
N LYS A 127 -9.02 -6.07 23.30
CA LYS A 127 -7.55 -6.04 23.23
C LYS A 127 -6.99 -6.95 22.14
N GLU A 128 -7.53 -8.15 22.00
CA GLU A 128 -7.12 -9.08 20.94
C GLU A 128 -7.59 -8.62 19.56
N ALA A 129 -8.82 -8.08 19.48
CA ALA A 129 -9.33 -7.42 18.27
C ALA A 129 -8.40 -6.29 17.81
N SER A 130 -7.96 -5.42 18.73
CA SER A 130 -7.06 -4.32 18.40
C SER A 130 -5.68 -4.80 17.93
N LYS A 131 -5.15 -5.91 18.45
CA LYS A 131 -3.87 -6.46 17.98
C LYS A 131 -3.95 -6.92 16.54
N VAL A 132 -5.04 -7.59 16.15
CA VAL A 132 -5.24 -8.03 14.76
C VAL A 132 -5.34 -6.83 13.81
N THR A 133 -6.12 -5.80 14.17
CA THR A 133 -6.20 -4.58 13.34
C THR A 133 -4.85 -3.88 13.23
N LYS A 134 -4.10 -3.75 14.32
CA LYS A 134 -2.76 -3.12 14.27
C LYS A 134 -1.78 -3.92 13.45
N PHE A 135 -1.79 -5.24 13.59
CA PHE A 135 -0.91 -6.12 12.81
C PHE A 135 -1.25 -6.04 11.32
N HIS A 136 -2.54 -5.99 10.97
CA HIS A 136 -3.01 -5.74 9.62
C HIS A 136 -2.55 -4.37 9.08
N ASP A 137 -2.72 -3.30 9.84
CA ASP A 137 -2.27 -1.94 9.48
C ASP A 137 -0.75 -1.90 9.26
N GLU A 138 0.04 -2.53 10.13
CA GLU A 138 1.50 -2.60 10.01
C GLU A 138 1.93 -3.42 8.80
N LEU A 139 1.31 -4.59 8.59
CA LEU A 139 1.62 -5.51 7.50
C LEU A 139 1.36 -4.87 6.13
N THR A 140 0.35 -4.00 6.03
CA THR A 140 -0.16 -3.46 4.76
C THR A 140 0.19 -1.99 4.56
N ALA A 141 1.01 -1.42 5.45
CA ALA A 141 1.30 0.01 5.53
C ALA A 141 0.02 0.88 5.53
N LYS A 142 -0.99 0.47 6.32
CA LYS A 142 -2.32 1.07 6.43
C LYS A 142 -3.13 0.94 5.14
N GLY A 143 -3.07 -0.23 4.51
CA GLY A 143 -3.82 -0.57 3.31
C GLY A 143 -3.24 -0.03 2.00
N THR A 144 -2.01 0.51 2.00
CA THR A 144 -1.37 1.00 0.77
C THR A 144 -0.64 -0.10 0.00
N GLU A 145 -0.29 -1.19 0.68
CA GLU A 145 0.52 -2.28 0.15
C GLU A 145 -0.24 -3.61 0.13
N GLY A 146 0.15 -4.51 -0.78
CA GLY A 146 -0.42 -5.86 -0.90
C GLY A 146 -1.53 -5.99 -1.95
N GLY A 147 -1.92 -4.91 -2.62
CA GLY A 147 -2.81 -4.91 -3.78
C GLY A 147 -4.10 -5.71 -3.56
N ASP A 148 -4.44 -6.59 -4.51
CA ASP A 148 -5.66 -7.40 -4.46
C ASP A 148 -5.74 -8.33 -3.24
N THR A 149 -4.58 -8.79 -2.73
CA THR A 149 -4.55 -9.61 -1.50
C THR A 149 -5.03 -8.78 -0.31
N GLU A 150 -4.58 -7.53 -0.22
CA GLU A 150 -5.02 -6.63 0.83
C GLU A 150 -6.49 -6.25 0.70
N VAL A 151 -6.98 -5.99 -0.53
CA VAL A 151 -8.41 -5.75 -0.77
C VAL A 151 -9.26 -6.91 -0.25
N ALA A 152 -8.85 -8.14 -0.51
CA ALA A 152 -9.57 -9.32 -0.04
C ALA A 152 -9.54 -9.47 1.49
N ILE A 153 -8.39 -9.23 2.13
CA ILE A 153 -8.24 -9.27 3.60
C ILE A 153 -9.07 -8.18 4.26
N SER A 154 -9.02 -6.95 3.74
CA SER A 154 -9.84 -5.83 4.21
C SER A 154 -11.33 -6.15 4.12
N ALA A 155 -11.79 -6.80 3.04
CA ALA A 155 -13.17 -7.26 2.92
C ALA A 155 -13.55 -8.31 3.98
N ALA A 156 -12.65 -9.25 4.30
CA ALA A 156 -12.87 -10.23 5.36
C ALA A 156 -12.91 -9.58 6.75
N LEU A 157 -12.03 -8.62 7.02
CA LEU A 157 -12.01 -7.84 8.27
C LEU A 157 -13.25 -6.96 8.42
N GLN A 158 -13.77 -6.40 7.32
CA GLN A 158 -15.03 -5.65 7.34
C GLN A 158 -16.21 -6.58 7.64
N ALA A 159 -16.30 -7.74 6.99
CA ALA A 159 -17.33 -8.73 7.27
C ALA A 159 -17.29 -9.20 8.74
N TRP A 160 -16.09 -9.44 9.26
CA TRP A 160 -15.87 -9.70 10.68
C TRP A 160 -16.32 -8.54 11.58
N GLY A 161 -15.98 -7.30 11.22
CA GLY A 161 -16.41 -6.09 11.93
C GLY A 161 -17.93 -5.95 12.00
N ASN A 162 -18.63 -6.24 10.91
CA ASN A 162 -20.09 -6.24 10.85
C ASN A 162 -20.68 -7.31 11.78
N LEU A 163 -20.20 -8.55 11.68
CA LEU A 163 -20.63 -9.63 12.59
C LEU A 163 -20.44 -9.26 14.07
N ARG A 164 -19.33 -8.61 14.39
CA ARG A 164 -19.04 -8.15 15.77
C ARG A 164 -20.03 -7.10 16.25
N ASN A 165 -20.47 -6.20 15.38
CA ASN A 165 -21.45 -5.17 15.72
C ASN A 165 -22.86 -5.76 15.92
N ASP A 166 -23.14 -6.91 15.30
CA ASP A 166 -24.42 -7.61 15.40
C ASP A 166 -24.48 -8.62 16.57
N LEU A 167 -23.43 -8.72 17.39
CA LEU A 167 -23.41 -9.63 18.53
C LEU A 167 -24.49 -9.24 19.56
N ALA A 168 -25.29 -10.23 19.92
CA ALA A 168 -26.34 -10.15 20.93
C ALA A 168 -26.27 -11.38 21.85
N PRO A 169 -26.86 -11.32 23.06
CA PRO A 169 -26.83 -12.44 24.00
C PRO A 169 -27.34 -13.77 23.43
N ASP A 170 -28.34 -13.72 22.56
CA ASP A 170 -29.00 -14.87 21.93
C ASP A 170 -28.52 -15.16 20.51
N ILE A 171 -27.47 -14.47 20.02
CA ILE A 171 -26.98 -14.55 18.63
C ILE A 171 -26.69 -15.98 18.17
N SER A 172 -26.30 -16.88 19.10
CA SER A 172 -26.04 -18.30 18.80
C SER A 172 -27.26 -19.08 18.30
N ALA A 173 -28.49 -18.59 18.55
CA ALA A 173 -29.73 -19.16 18.06
C ALA A 173 -30.11 -18.64 16.66
N ASN A 174 -29.46 -17.57 16.19
CA ASN A 174 -29.71 -16.99 14.88
C ASN A 174 -28.98 -17.80 13.78
N GLU A 175 -29.70 -18.28 12.77
CA GLU A 175 -29.10 -19.01 11.64
C GLU A 175 -28.12 -18.15 10.84
N GLY A 176 -28.37 -16.84 10.76
CA GLY A 176 -27.49 -15.87 10.12
C GLY A 176 -26.12 -15.77 10.80
N PHE A 177 -26.01 -16.04 12.10
CA PHE A 177 -24.73 -16.03 12.82
C PHE A 177 -23.79 -17.13 12.32
N LYS A 178 -24.28 -18.37 12.20
CA LYS A 178 -23.48 -19.49 11.68
C LYS A 178 -23.13 -19.30 10.21
N THR A 179 -24.06 -18.74 9.44
CA THR A 179 -23.85 -18.41 8.03
C THR A 179 -22.74 -17.37 7.89
N ALA A 180 -22.79 -16.27 8.64
CA ALA A 180 -21.75 -15.24 8.62
C ALA A 180 -20.38 -15.78 9.02
N LEU A 181 -20.28 -16.61 10.07
CA LEU A 181 -19.01 -17.26 10.44
C LEU A 181 -18.45 -18.13 9.31
N THR A 182 -19.33 -18.89 8.64
CA THR A 182 -18.95 -19.77 7.53
C THR A 182 -18.48 -18.96 6.32
N ASP A 183 -19.21 -17.89 5.97
CA ASP A 183 -18.88 -17.02 4.84
C ASP A 183 -17.55 -16.31 5.04
N ILE A 184 -17.29 -15.81 6.26
CA ILE A 184 -16.00 -15.18 6.57
C ILE A 184 -14.87 -16.23 6.46
N ARG A 185 -15.06 -17.45 7.00
CA ARG A 185 -14.07 -18.52 6.86
C ARG A 185 -13.78 -18.88 5.41
N ALA A 186 -14.82 -18.97 4.57
CA ALA A 186 -14.67 -19.23 3.15
C ALA A 186 -13.83 -18.14 2.46
N LYS A 187 -14.05 -16.86 2.79
CA LYS A 187 -13.20 -15.75 2.31
C LYS A 187 -11.74 -15.92 2.73
N LEU A 188 -11.49 -16.28 4.00
CA LEU A 188 -10.13 -16.52 4.50
C LEU A 188 -9.45 -17.72 3.79
N ASP A 189 -10.22 -18.73 3.40
CA ASP A 189 -9.72 -19.89 2.65
C ASP A 189 -9.39 -19.53 1.20
N GLU A 190 -10.19 -18.69 0.56
CA GLU A 190 -9.90 -18.13 -0.78
C GLU A 190 -8.63 -17.27 -0.75
N ILE A 191 -8.47 -16.43 0.26
CA ILE A 191 -7.23 -15.65 0.43
C ILE A 191 -6.04 -16.59 0.65
N GLY A 192 -6.19 -17.63 1.48
CA GLY A 192 -5.16 -18.65 1.70
C GLY A 192 -4.69 -19.30 0.39
N LYS A 193 -5.63 -19.67 -0.50
CA LYS A 193 -5.29 -20.20 -1.83
C LYS A 193 -4.52 -19.19 -2.67
N SER A 194 -4.93 -17.92 -2.65
CA SER A 194 -4.21 -16.86 -3.37
C SER A 194 -2.77 -16.69 -2.84
N LEU A 195 -2.54 -16.84 -1.54
CA LEU A 195 -1.19 -16.80 -0.97
C LEU A 195 -0.36 -18.00 -1.43
N ASP A 196 -0.94 -19.20 -1.50
CA ASP A 196 -0.28 -20.39 -2.01
C ASP A 196 0.06 -20.27 -3.50
N ASP A 197 -0.80 -19.62 -4.29
CA ASP A 197 -0.56 -19.34 -5.69
C ASP A 197 0.60 -18.35 -5.86
N ILE A 198 0.66 -17.29 -5.03
CA ILE A 198 1.77 -16.33 -5.02
C ILE A 198 3.09 -17.00 -4.59
N GLU A 199 3.06 -17.89 -3.60
CA GLU A 199 4.24 -18.64 -3.16
C GLU A 199 4.84 -19.46 -4.31
N LYS A 200 3.99 -20.14 -5.09
CA LYS A 200 4.37 -21.00 -6.21
C LYS A 200 4.66 -20.22 -7.50
N ASP A 201 4.30 -18.94 -7.58
CA ASP A 201 4.52 -18.12 -8.78
C ASP A 201 6.01 -17.77 -8.92
N GLU A 202 6.74 -18.56 -9.71
CA GLU A 202 8.17 -18.37 -9.97
C GLU A 202 8.48 -17.06 -10.71
N SER A 203 7.49 -16.44 -11.37
CA SER A 203 7.68 -15.14 -12.03
C SER A 203 7.73 -13.97 -11.04
N VAL A 204 7.30 -14.20 -9.80
CA VAL A 204 7.36 -13.25 -8.69
C VAL A 204 8.63 -13.55 -7.88
N VAL A 205 9.67 -12.77 -8.10
CA VAL A 205 10.89 -12.83 -7.28
C VAL A 205 10.77 -11.78 -6.19
N ALA A 206 10.78 -12.22 -4.92
CA ALA A 206 10.81 -11.28 -3.81
C ALA A 206 12.10 -10.45 -3.89
N GLU A 207 11.98 -9.12 -3.99
CA GLU A 207 13.16 -8.27 -3.85
C GLU A 207 13.67 -8.38 -2.40
N PRO A 208 15.01 -8.43 -2.19
CA PRO A 208 15.56 -8.36 -0.84
C PRO A 208 15.09 -7.05 -0.19
N GLU A 209 14.72 -7.10 1.10
CA GLU A 209 14.29 -5.91 1.82
C GLU A 209 15.29 -4.76 1.59
N ALA A 210 14.78 -3.57 1.22
CA ALA A 210 15.59 -2.38 1.11
C ALA A 210 16.32 -2.14 2.45
N GLY A 211 17.64 -2.35 2.46
CA GLY A 211 18.49 -2.25 3.65
C GLY A 211 19.09 -3.58 4.17
N ALA A 212 18.84 -4.72 3.51
CA ALA A 212 19.50 -5.98 3.84
C ALA A 212 21.03 -5.93 3.64
N ASP A 213 21.48 -5.27 2.56
CA ASP A 213 22.91 -5.10 2.27
C ASP A 213 23.59 -4.15 3.26
N ALA A 214 22.91 -3.07 3.66
CA ALA A 214 23.42 -2.13 4.66
C ALA A 214 23.61 -2.76 6.05
N LYS A 215 22.84 -3.81 6.39
CA LYS A 215 23.01 -4.57 7.65
C LYS A 215 24.10 -5.64 7.56
N ALA A 216 24.42 -6.14 6.36
CA ALA A 216 25.52 -7.07 6.17
C ALA A 216 26.87 -6.34 6.27
N ASP A 217 26.98 -5.15 5.66
CA ASP A 217 28.18 -4.32 5.70
C ASP A 217 28.46 -3.78 7.11
N ALA A 218 27.43 -3.26 7.81
CA ALA A 218 27.58 -2.77 9.18
C ALA A 218 28.03 -3.86 10.19
N LYS A 219 27.72 -5.14 9.92
CA LYS A 219 28.13 -6.26 10.78
C LYS A 219 29.53 -6.78 10.43
N ALA A 220 30.01 -6.56 9.21
CA ALA A 220 31.38 -6.85 8.79
C ALA A 220 32.36 -5.82 9.36
N ASP A 221 32.01 -4.53 9.33
CA ASP A 221 32.84 -3.44 9.86
C ASP A 221 32.97 -3.51 11.39
N ALA A 222 31.87 -3.76 12.12
CA ALA A 222 31.91 -3.90 13.58
C ALA A 222 32.77 -5.09 14.07
N LYS A 223 32.97 -6.12 13.22
CA LYS A 223 33.80 -7.28 13.52
C LYS A 223 35.28 -7.07 13.16
N ALA A 224 35.58 -6.14 12.26
CA ALA A 224 36.94 -5.72 11.92
C ALA A 224 37.53 -4.80 13.00
N ASP A 225 36.74 -3.85 13.51
CA ASP A 225 37.20 -2.91 14.56
C ASP A 225 37.42 -3.58 15.92
N ALA A 226 36.62 -4.60 16.28
CA ALA A 226 36.78 -5.34 17.53
C ALA A 226 38.03 -6.24 17.58
N LYS A 227 38.75 -6.40 16.46
CA LYS A 227 39.99 -7.21 16.37
C LYS A 227 41.25 -6.34 16.25
N ALA A 228 41.10 -5.02 16.18
CA ALA A 228 42.18 -4.05 16.03
C ALA A 228 42.38 -3.14 17.27
N GLY A 229 41.61 -3.36 18.35
CA GLY A 229 41.74 -2.67 19.64
C GLY A 229 42.39 -3.52 20.72
#